data_AF-A0A378MFN0-F1
#
_entry.id   AF-A0A378MFN0-F1
#
_cell.length_a   1.000
_cell.length_b   1.000
_cell.length_c   1.000
_cell.angle_alpha   90.00
_cell.angle_beta   90.00
_cell.angle_gamma   90.00
#
_symmetry.space_group_name_H-M   'P 1'
#
loop_
_entity.id
_entity.type
_entity.pdbx_description
1 polymer ?
#
loop_
_entity_poly.entity_id
_entity_poly.type
_entity_poly.pdbx_seq_one_letter_code
_entity_poly.pdbx_strand_id
1 'polypeptide(L)'
;MGKSSKWGIIVLSLVIISMTFHTEAVYSKSNQPKVVFKDRFNDGKLDKKNWSYLESTYYNHEKAYYSPKNVKEKEGHLIFTAERNKNNPDKNHLSVALFKVKKLFDMVGSWQE
;
A
#
# COMPACT_ATOMS: atom_id res chain seq x y z
N MET A 1 33.23 50.21 29.40
CA MET A 1 31.96 49.57 28.94
C MET A 1 31.83 49.79 27.45
N GLY A 2 32.11 48.74 26.66
CA GLY A 2 32.22 48.83 25.20
C GLY A 2 30.86 49.06 24.53
N LYS A 3 30.79 50.05 23.64
CA LYS A 3 29.65 50.25 22.74
C LYS A 3 29.64 49.11 21.73
N SER A 4 28.96 48.01 22.05
CA SER A 4 28.70 46.96 21.06
C SER A 4 27.91 47.58 19.91
N SER A 5 28.52 47.55 18.73
CA SER A 5 27.94 48.10 17.51
C SER A 5 26.63 47.36 17.20
N LYS A 6 25.50 48.07 17.23
CA LYS A 6 24.18 47.52 16.89
C LYS A 6 24.19 46.82 15.52
N TRP A 7 25.08 47.24 14.62
CA TRP A 7 25.32 46.61 13.32
C TRP A 7 25.91 45.21 13.43
N GLY A 8 26.78 44.94 14.40
CA GLY A 8 27.34 43.62 14.63
C GLY A 8 26.29 42.60 15.05
N ILE A 9 25.30 43.03 15.85
CA ILE A 9 24.18 42.20 16.27
C ILE A 9 23.26 41.88 15.08
N ILE A 10 22.98 42.86 14.22
CA ILE A 10 22.13 42.66 13.03
C ILE A 10 22.79 41.69 12.04
N VAL A 11 24.09 41.85 11.78
CA VAL A 11 24.83 40.96 10.87
C VAL A 11 24.88 39.53 11.44
N LEU A 12 25.13 39.38 12.74
CA LEU A 12 25.16 38.07 13.38
C LEU A 12 23.79 37.37 13.32
N SER A 13 22.70 38.11 13.54
CA SER A 13 21.34 37.58 13.41
C SER A 13 21.03 37.12 11.99
N LEU A 14 21.45 37.85 10.96
CA LEU A 14 21.25 37.45 9.56
C LEU A 14 22.04 36.18 9.19
N VAL A 15 23.25 36.02 9.73
CA VAL A 15 24.06 34.80 9.53
C VAL A 15 23.42 33.60 10.21
N ILE A 16 22.95 33.74 11.45
CA ILE A 16 22.27 32.66 12.19
C ILE A 16 20.98 32.25 11.47
N ILE A 17 20.18 33.21 11.02
CA ILE A 17 18.94 32.96 10.26
C ILE A 17 19.26 32.23 8.95
N SER A 18 20.31 32.65 8.23
CA SER A 18 20.78 31.97 7.01
C SER A 18 21.18 30.52 7.28
N MET A 19 21.86 30.23 8.39
CA MET A 19 22.26 28.86 8.76
C MET A 19 21.05 27.97 9.09
N THR A 20 20.00 28.53 9.70
CA THR A 20 18.78 27.77 10.06
C THR A 20 17.91 27.38 8.85
N PHE A 21 18.00 28.11 7.73
CA PHE A 21 17.24 27.80 6.50
C PHE A 21 17.84 26.67 5.64
N HIS A 22 19.06 26.19 5.96
CA HIS A 22 19.70 25.10 5.20
C HIS A 22 19.46 23.71 5.80
N THR A 23 18.69 23.62 6.89
CA THR A 23 18.32 22.37 7.57
C THR A 23 16.90 21.89 7.21
N GLU A 24 16.40 22.21 6.02
CA GLU A 24 15.36 21.36 5.45
C GLU A 24 16.00 20.05 5.04
N ALA A 25 15.68 19.00 5.79
CA ALA A 25 16.18 17.65 5.59
C ALA A 25 16.21 17.31 4.10
N VAL A 26 17.42 17.10 3.58
CA VAL A 26 17.65 16.41 2.31
C VAL A 26 17.20 14.96 2.52
N TYR A 27 15.89 14.73 2.52
CA TYR A 27 15.34 13.41 2.28
C TYR A 27 15.63 13.14 0.81
N SER A 28 16.80 12.54 0.56
CA SER A 28 17.26 12.20 -0.77
C SER A 28 16.12 11.56 -1.56
N LYS A 29 15.86 12.08 -2.77
CA LYS A 29 14.93 11.46 -3.74
C LYS A 29 15.24 9.97 -3.97
N SER A 30 16.48 9.52 -3.69
CA SER A 30 16.88 8.11 -3.78
C SER A 30 16.25 7.19 -2.73
N ASN A 31 15.77 7.74 -1.60
CA ASN A 31 15.21 6.97 -0.48
C ASN A 31 13.68 7.02 -0.42
N GLN A 32 13.01 7.54 -1.45
CA GLN A 32 11.55 7.52 -1.50
C GLN A 32 11.05 6.13 -1.93
N PRO A 33 10.07 5.54 -1.21
CA PRO A 33 9.45 4.29 -1.62
C PRO A 33 8.92 4.39 -3.04
N LYS A 34 9.36 3.51 -3.93
CA LYS A 34 8.87 3.44 -5.31
C LYS A 34 7.62 2.57 -5.38
N VAL A 35 6.55 3.10 -5.94
CA VAL A 35 5.36 2.30 -6.27
C VAL A 35 5.71 1.35 -7.43
N VAL A 36 5.80 0.04 -7.15
CA VAL A 36 6.15 -1.00 -8.14
C VAL A 36 4.95 -1.74 -8.73
N PHE A 37 3.77 -1.53 -8.14
CA PHE A 37 2.48 -2.02 -8.62
C PHE A 37 1.35 -1.18 -8.00
N LYS A 38 0.32 -0.94 -8.79
CA LYS A 38 -0.90 -0.25 -8.36
C LYS A 38 -2.04 -0.72 -9.25
N ASP A 39 -3.15 -1.09 -8.63
CA ASP A 39 -4.44 -1.24 -9.29
C ASP A 39 -5.42 -0.25 -8.66
N ARG A 40 -6.21 0.43 -9.48
CA ARG A 40 -7.20 1.44 -9.02
C ARG A 40 -8.63 0.92 -9.07
N PHE A 41 -8.87 -0.23 -9.71
CA PHE A 41 -10.20 -0.82 -9.80
C PHE A 41 -11.26 0.12 -10.44
N ASN A 42 -10.93 0.71 -11.59
CA ASN A 42 -11.73 1.73 -12.28
C ASN A 42 -12.53 1.24 -13.52
N ASP A 43 -12.32 0.01 -13.97
CA ASP A 43 -12.79 -0.51 -15.26
C ASP A 43 -14.01 -1.45 -15.13
N GLY A 44 -14.54 -1.65 -13.92
CA GLY A 44 -15.72 -2.45 -13.63
C GLY A 44 -15.53 -3.96 -13.82
N LYS A 45 -14.31 -4.39 -14.16
CA LYS A 45 -13.91 -5.80 -14.27
C LYS A 45 -12.49 -5.95 -13.75
N LEU A 46 -12.29 -6.97 -12.91
CA LEU A 46 -10.97 -7.30 -12.38
C LEU A 46 -9.98 -7.60 -13.53
N ASP A 47 -8.82 -6.93 -13.52
CA ASP A 47 -7.78 -7.16 -14.51
C ASP A 47 -7.17 -8.56 -14.36
N LYS A 48 -7.59 -9.49 -15.22
CA LYS A 48 -7.10 -10.88 -15.25
C LYS A 48 -5.62 -10.99 -15.61
N LYS A 49 -4.98 -9.93 -16.11
CA LYS A 49 -3.52 -9.87 -16.31
C LYS A 49 -2.78 -9.77 -14.98
N ASN A 50 -3.32 -8.99 -14.04
CA ASN A 50 -2.69 -8.74 -12.74
C ASN A 50 -3.18 -9.73 -11.67
N TRP A 51 -4.41 -10.21 -11.79
CA TRP A 51 -5.07 -11.02 -10.76
C TRP A 51 -5.37 -12.44 -11.26
N SER A 52 -5.27 -13.38 -10.35
CA SER A 52 -5.73 -14.76 -10.51
C SER A 52 -6.74 -15.09 -9.42
N TYR A 53 -7.80 -15.81 -9.80
CA TYR A 53 -8.72 -16.40 -8.84
C TYR A 53 -8.11 -17.69 -8.32
N LEU A 54 -8.19 -17.87 -7.00
CA LEU A 54 -7.89 -19.15 -6.40
C LEU A 54 -9.19 -19.96 -6.35
N GLU A 55 -9.30 -20.92 -7.25
CA GLU A 55 -10.31 -21.96 -7.19
C GLU A 55 -9.72 -23.08 -6.32
N SER A 56 -10.00 -23.02 -5.01
CA SER A 56 -9.68 -24.13 -4.13
C SER A 56 -10.74 -24.26 -3.05
N THR A 57 -10.96 -25.48 -2.64
CA THR A 57 -11.66 -25.82 -1.41
C THR A 57 -10.57 -26.18 -0.41
N TYR A 58 -10.46 -25.42 0.68
CA TYR A 58 -9.64 -25.70 1.86
C TYR A 58 -8.12 -25.55 1.69
N TYR A 59 -7.62 -24.36 2.00
CA TYR A 59 -6.35 -24.26 2.71
C TYR A 59 -6.67 -24.07 4.20
N ASN A 60 -6.09 -24.87 5.09
CA ASN A 60 -6.10 -24.68 6.55
C ASN A 60 -7.48 -24.65 7.28
N HIS A 61 -8.36 -25.63 7.06
CA HIS A 61 -9.65 -25.75 7.79
C HIS A 61 -10.57 -24.52 7.70
N GLU A 62 -10.32 -23.62 6.75
CA GLU A 62 -11.19 -22.48 6.52
C GLU A 62 -12.56 -22.98 6.06
N LYS A 63 -13.61 -22.50 6.73
CA LYS A 63 -15.00 -22.76 6.35
C LYS A 63 -15.40 -21.91 5.13
N ALA A 64 -14.60 -21.93 4.08
CA ALA A 64 -14.67 -21.02 2.94
C ALA A 64 -14.73 -21.79 1.60
N TYR A 65 -15.72 -21.46 0.77
CA TYR A 65 -15.77 -21.85 -0.64
C TYR A 65 -15.38 -20.65 -1.49
N TYR A 66 -14.25 -20.73 -2.19
CA TYR A 66 -13.76 -19.63 -3.01
C TYR A 66 -14.43 -19.60 -4.38
N SER A 67 -15.07 -18.48 -4.73
CA SER A 67 -15.80 -18.31 -5.99
C SER A 67 -15.57 -16.94 -6.61
N PRO A 68 -15.22 -16.85 -7.92
CA PRO A 68 -15.00 -15.59 -8.60
C PRO A 68 -16.25 -14.68 -8.64
N LYS A 69 -17.45 -15.27 -8.59
CA LYS A 69 -18.72 -14.53 -8.54
C LYS A 69 -18.86 -13.60 -7.32
N ASN A 70 -18.08 -13.84 -6.27
CA ASN A 70 -18.12 -13.10 -5.01
C ASN A 70 -17.13 -11.91 -5.00
N VAL A 71 -16.46 -11.66 -6.13
CA VAL A 71 -15.67 -10.45 -6.37
C VAL A 71 -16.34 -9.64 -7.46
N LYS A 72 -16.48 -8.35 -7.23
CA LYS A 72 -16.78 -7.42 -8.29
C LYS A 72 -16.06 -6.11 -8.08
N GLU A 73 -15.89 -5.40 -9.17
CA GLU A 73 -15.40 -4.05 -9.16
C GLU A 73 -16.56 -3.09 -9.36
N LYS A 74 -16.65 -2.09 -8.50
CA LYS A 74 -17.69 -1.08 -8.58
C LYS A 74 -17.17 0.24 -8.04
N GLU A 75 -17.28 1.30 -8.85
CA GLU A 75 -17.00 2.68 -8.43
C GLU A 75 -15.59 2.89 -7.85
N GLY A 76 -14.54 2.30 -8.44
CA GLY A 76 -13.16 2.44 -7.90
C GLY A 76 -12.83 1.46 -6.77
N HIS A 77 -13.75 0.54 -6.44
CA HIS A 77 -13.60 -0.37 -5.31
C HIS A 77 -13.66 -1.83 -5.75
N LEU A 78 -12.79 -2.63 -5.14
CA LEU A 78 -12.88 -4.08 -5.17
C LEU A 78 -13.76 -4.57 -4.02
N ILE A 79 -14.91 -5.16 -4.36
CA ILE A 79 -15.92 -5.60 -3.40
C ILE A 79 -15.86 -7.12 -3.24
N PHE A 80 -15.72 -7.57 -2.00
CA PHE A 80 -15.83 -8.96 -1.58
C PHE A 80 -17.17 -9.22 -0.94
N THR A 81 -17.84 -10.30 -1.35
CA THR A 81 -19.09 -10.73 -0.73
C THR A 81 -18.93 -12.10 -0.11
N ALA A 82 -19.17 -12.18 1.19
CA ALA A 82 -19.25 -13.44 1.93
C ALA A 82 -20.73 -13.84 2.06
N GLU A 83 -21.12 -14.99 1.53
CA GLU A 83 -22.51 -15.45 1.58
C GLU A 83 -22.60 -16.85 2.17
N ARG A 84 -23.60 -17.09 3.02
CA ARG A 84 -23.91 -18.45 3.47
C ARG A 84 -24.51 -19.24 2.32
N ASN A 85 -23.82 -20.27 1.85
CA ASN A 85 -24.31 -21.10 0.76
C ASN A 85 -25.37 -22.09 1.28
N LYS A 86 -26.65 -21.84 1.01
CA LYS A 86 -27.77 -22.71 1.44
C LYS A 86 -27.83 -24.04 0.68
N ASN A 87 -27.15 -24.13 -0.47
CA ASN A 87 -27.18 -25.30 -1.35
C ASN A 87 -25.90 -26.15 -1.24
N ASN A 88 -24.97 -25.80 -0.35
CA ASN A 88 -23.81 -26.64 -0.06
C ASN A 88 -24.23 -27.72 0.95
N PRO A 89 -24.00 -29.02 0.68
CA PRO A 89 -24.28 -30.10 1.64
C PRO A 89 -23.59 -29.88 3.00
N ASP A 90 -22.42 -29.22 3.00
CA ASP A 90 -21.81 -28.69 4.22
C ASP A 90 -22.35 -27.29 4.54
N LYS A 91 -23.46 -27.25 5.28
CA LYS A 91 -24.27 -26.07 5.65
C LYS A 91 -23.54 -24.97 6.45
N ASN A 92 -22.24 -25.12 6.69
CA ASN A 92 -21.41 -24.23 7.51
C ASN A 92 -20.36 -23.45 6.73
N HIS A 93 -20.36 -23.50 5.39
CA HIS A 93 -19.36 -22.81 4.57
C HIS A 93 -19.84 -21.46 4.04
N LEU A 94 -19.01 -20.44 4.27
CA LEU A 94 -19.13 -19.13 3.65
C LEU A 94 -18.59 -19.21 2.22
N SER A 95 -19.36 -18.83 1.22
CA SER A 95 -18.83 -18.55 -0.11
C SER A 95 -18.13 -17.20 -0.03
N VAL A 96 -16.84 -17.15 -0.33
CA VAL A 96 -16.01 -15.94 -0.34
C VAL A 96 -15.18 -15.91 -1.60
N ALA A 97 -14.33 -14.91 -1.78
CA ALA A 97 -13.39 -14.90 -2.88
C ALA A 97 -11.98 -14.61 -2.40
N LEU A 98 -11.03 -15.26 -3.05
CA LEU A 98 -9.61 -15.11 -2.82
C LEU A 98 -8.92 -14.87 -4.17
N PHE A 99 -8.05 -13.88 -4.17
CA PHE A 99 -7.40 -13.37 -5.36
C PHE A 99 -5.93 -13.18 -5.04
N LYS A 100 -5.09 -13.58 -5.99
CA LYS A 100 -3.64 -13.50 -5.87
C LYS A 100 -3.12 -12.59 -6.97
N VAL A 101 -2.24 -11.65 -6.59
CA VAL A 101 -1.44 -10.90 -7.55
C VAL A 101 -0.52 -11.89 -8.27
N LYS A 102 -0.63 -11.94 -9.59
CA LYS A 102 0.22 -12.82 -10.43
C LYS A 102 1.67 -12.37 -10.46
N LYS A 103 1.91 -11.07 -10.26
CA LYS A 103 3.24 -10.50 -10.15
C LYS A 103 3.89 -10.97 -8.85
N LEU A 104 5.02 -11.65 -8.96
CA LEU A 104 5.92 -11.86 -7.84
C LEU A 104 6.65 -10.55 -7.58
N PHE A 105 6.69 -10.15 -6.31
CA PHE A 105 7.49 -9.03 -5.87
C PHE A 105 8.74 -9.59 -5.21
N ASP A 106 9.87 -9.43 -5.87
CA ASP A 106 11.16 -9.66 -5.21
C ASP A 106 11.35 -8.51 -4.22
N MET A 107 11.28 -8.83 -2.93
CA MET A 107 11.78 -7.93 -1.90
C MET A 107 13.31 -7.94 -2.01
N VAL A 108 13.85 -7.12 -2.90
CA VAL A 108 15.29 -6.86 -2.95
C VAL A 108 15.63 -5.93 -1.79
N GLY A 109 15.60 -6.49 -0.58
CA GLY A 109 16.26 -5.95 0.59
C GLY A 109 17.48 -6.82 0.84
N SER A 110 18.66 -6.27 0.63
CA SER A 110 19.91 -6.87 1.10
C SER A 110 19.78 -7.10 2.61
N TRP A 111 19.58 -8.34 3.02
CA TRP A 111 19.91 -8.77 4.36
C TRP A 111 21.44 -8.61 4.46
N GLN A 112 21.89 -7.51 5.05
CA GLN A 112 23.26 -7.46 5.52
C GLN A 112 23.30 -8.35 6.76
N GLU A 113 24.04 -9.46 6.63
CA GLU A 113 24.48 -10.31 7.75
C GLU A 113 25.31 -9.52 8.76
#